data_AF-A0A4Q3BEH0-F1
#
_entry.id   AF-A0A4Q3BEH0-F1
#
_cell.length_a   1.000
_cell.length_b   1.000
_cell.length_c   1.000
_cell.angle_alpha   90.00
_cell.angle_beta   90.00
_cell.angle_gamma   90.00
#
_symmetry.space_group_name_H-M   'P 1'
#
loop_
_entity.id
_entity.type
_entity.pdbx_description
1 polymer ?
#
loop_
_entity_poly.entity_id
_entity_poly.type
_entity_poly.pdbx_seq_one_letter_code
_entity_poly.pdbx_strand_id
1 'polypeptide(L)' 'RFNIKKLSLNDNFYLTPQGIIFYYNENEIGPGAYGGIPVFISYESVKKYIKEDGILAWGIYAY' A
#
# COMPACT_ATOMS: atom_id res chain seq x y z
N ARG A 1 -12.62 17.63 -11.28
CA ARG A 1 -11.28 17.49 -10.66
C ARG A 1 -11.47 16.88 -9.29
N PHE A 2 -11.04 15.65 -9.05
CA PHE A 2 -11.05 15.06 -7.70
C PHE A 2 -9.97 15.74 -6.86
N ASN A 3 -10.39 16.37 -5.76
CA ASN A 3 -9.48 17.04 -4.85
C ASN A 3 -9.11 16.05 -3.76
N ILE A 4 -8.02 15.30 -3.97
CA ILE A 4 -7.50 14.34 -2.99
C ILE A 4 -6.81 15.11 -1.87
N LYS A 5 -7.58 15.86 -1.07
CA LYS A 5 -7.07 16.68 0.05
C LYS A 5 -6.63 15.84 1.25
N LYS A 6 -6.94 14.54 1.25
CA LYS A 6 -6.65 13.60 2.32
C LYS A 6 -6.48 12.19 1.75
N LEU A 7 -5.38 11.93 1.03
CA LEU A 7 -4.94 10.55 0.86
C LEU A 7 -4.26 10.15 2.17
N SER A 8 -5.02 9.55 3.08
CA SER A 8 -4.47 8.89 4.27
C SER A 8 -4.35 7.40 3.99
N LEU A 9 -3.28 6.78 4.48
CA LEU A 9 -3.21 5.32 4.54
C LEU A 9 -4.39 4.81 5.37
N ASN A 10 -4.93 3.66 4.97
CA ASN A 10 -5.92 2.92 5.75
C ASN A 10 -5.26 1.66 6.36
N ASP A 11 -5.97 1.01 7.29
CA ASP A 11 -5.51 -0.22 7.93
C ASP A 11 -5.91 -1.49 7.14
N ASN A 12 -6.45 -1.31 5.91
CA ASN A 12 -6.87 -2.41 5.05
C ASN A 12 -5.79 -2.70 4.00
N PHE A 13 -4.76 -3.41 4.43
CA PHE A 13 -3.65 -3.78 3.56
C PHE A 13 -3.26 -5.24 3.70
N TYR A 14 -2.57 -5.75 2.69
CA TYR A 14 -1.96 -7.07 2.72
C TYR A 14 -0.59 -7.04 2.05
N LEU A 15 0.26 -7.97 2.46
CA LEU A 15 1.62 -8.12 1.96
C LEU A 15 1.62 -9.08 0.76
N THR A 16 2.40 -8.74 -0.26
CA THR A 16 2.76 -9.63 -1.35
C THR A 16 4.27 -9.81 -1.38
N PRO A 17 4.81 -10.77 -2.15
CA PRO A 17 6.26 -10.90 -2.31
C PRO A 17 6.93 -9.64 -2.89
N GLN A 18 6.21 -8.82 -3.67
CA GLN A 18 6.75 -7.65 -4.36
C GLN A 18 6.51 -6.33 -3.62
N GLY A 19 5.56 -6.28 -2.69
CA GLY A 19 5.20 -5.03 -2.00
C GLY A 19 3.98 -5.13 -1.10
N ILE A 20 3.40 -3.97 -0.81
CA ILE A 20 2.22 -3.81 0.03
C ILE A 20 1.06 -3.34 -0.86
N ILE A 21 -0.11 -3.95 -0.72
CA ILE A 21 -1.33 -3.47 -1.37
C ILE A 21 -2.25 -2.90 -0.31
N PHE A 22 -2.56 -1.61 -0.40
CA PHE A 22 -3.62 -0.95 0.36
C PHE A 22 -4.91 -1.01 -0.44
N TYR A 23 -5.96 -1.58 0.14
CA TYR A 23 -7.26 -1.72 -0.50
C TYR A 23 -8.21 -0.67 0.04
N TYR A 24 -8.57 0.29 -0.83
CA TYR A 24 -9.54 1.32 -0.48
C TYR A 24 -10.94 0.89 -0.89
N ASN A 25 -11.87 0.91 0.05
CA ASN A 25 -13.28 0.63 -0.21
C ASN A 25 -13.93 1.76 -1.04
N GLU A 26 -15.12 1.48 -1.55
CA GLU A 26 -15.90 2.45 -2.32
C GLU A 26 -16.08 3.76 -1.55
N ASN A 27 -15.94 4.89 -2.24
CA ASN A 27 -16.08 6.25 -1.70
C ASN A 27 -14.97 6.69 -0.71
N GLU A 28 -13.95 5.86 -0.41
CA GLU A 28 -12.83 6.30 0.43
C GLU A 28 -11.91 7.30 -0.28
N ILE A 29 -11.50 6.98 -1.51
CA ILE A 29 -10.56 7.82 -2.29
C ILE A 29 -11.04 8.16 -3.71
N GLY A 30 -12.21 7.65 -4.09
CA GLY A 30 -12.80 7.88 -5.41
C GLY A 30 -14.28 7.48 -5.44
N PRO A 31 -15.03 7.83 -6.51
CA PRO A 31 -16.44 7.47 -6.62
C PRO A 31 -16.68 5.96 -6.50
N GLY A 32 -17.73 5.56 -5.78
CA GLY A 32 -18.09 4.14 -5.64
C GLY A 32 -18.35 3.40 -6.96
N ALA A 33 -18.65 4.11 -8.05
CA ALA A 33 -18.75 3.52 -9.39
C ALA A 33 -17.45 2.83 -9.88
N TYR A 34 -16.30 3.15 -9.29
CA TYR A 34 -15.03 2.47 -9.56
C TYR A 34 -14.82 1.17 -8.76
N GLY A 35 -15.72 0.85 -7.82
CA GLY A 35 -15.53 -0.23 -6.86
C GLY A 35 -14.39 0.09 -5.87
N GLY A 36 -13.86 -0.97 -5.24
CA GLY A 36 -12.68 -0.85 -4.39
C GLY A 36 -11.40 -0.67 -5.22
N ILE A 37 -10.50 0.20 -4.74
CA ILE A 37 -9.30 0.63 -5.45
C ILE A 37 -8.06 0.07 -4.75
N PRO A 38 -7.34 -0.89 -5.36
CA PRO A 38 -6.06 -1.35 -4.85
C PRO A 38 -4.94 -0.37 -5.20
N VAL A 39 -4.12 -0.01 -4.22
CA VAL A 39 -2.92 0.80 -4.39
C VAL A 39 -1.69 -0.03 -4.03
N PHE A 40 -0.83 -0.28 -5.01
CA PHE A 40 0.39 -1.05 -4.84
C PHE A 40 1.59 -0.15 -4.50
N ILE A 41 2.34 -0.55 -3.47
CA ILE A 41 3.60 0.08 -3.07
C ILE A 41 4.71 -0.97 -3.09
N SER A 42 5.64 -0.85 -4.05
CA SER A 42 6.81 -1.74 -4.16
C SER A 42 7.72 -1.62 -2.94
N TYR A 43 8.27 -2.73 -2.45
CA TYR A 43 9.27 -2.69 -1.40
C TYR A 43 10.53 -1.91 -1.77
N GLU A 44 10.89 -1.85 -3.05
CA GLU A 44 12.04 -1.07 -3.50
C GLU A 44 11.87 0.43 -3.21
N SER A 45 10.66 0.97 -3.37
CA SER A 45 10.38 2.40 -3.18
C SER A 45 10.33 2.80 -1.71
N VAL A 46 10.03 1.86 -0.82
CA VAL A 46 9.93 2.07 0.63
C VAL A 46 11.04 1.40 1.43
N LYS A 47 12.03 0.78 0.79
CA LYS A 47 13.10 -0.02 1.43
C LYS A 47 13.75 0.69 2.61
N LYS A 48 14.01 2.00 2.46
CA LYS A 48 14.62 2.85 3.49
C LYS A 48 13.79 3.03 4.78
N TYR A 49 12.49 2.72 4.73
CA TYR A 49 11.58 2.79 5.87
C TYR A 49 11.34 1.42 6.51
N ILE A 50 11.84 0.34 5.90
CA ILE A 50 11.66 -1.01 6.40
C ILE A 50 12.73 -1.28 7.43
N LYS A 51 12.29 -1.70 8.62
CA LYS A 51 13.19 -2.14 9.68
C LYS A 51 13.99 -3.35 9.23
N GLU A 52 15.32 -3.27 9.32
CA GLU A 52 16.26 -4.31 8.88
C GLU A 52 16.14 -5.60 9.72
N ASP A 53 15.68 -5.49 10.96
CA ASP A 53 15.40 -6.61 11.87
C ASP A 53 13.92 -7.04 11.86
N GLY A 54 13.10 -6.43 10.99
CA GLY A 54 11.68 -6.72 10.88
C GLY A 54 11.36 -7.94 10.02
N ILE A 55 10.13 -8.46 10.16
CA ILE A 55 9.64 -9.62 9.39
C ILE A 55 9.72 -9.43 7.86
N LEU A 56 9.60 -8.18 7.40
CA LEU A 56 9.71 -7.84 5.98
C LEU A 56 11.15 -7.87 5.46
N ALA A 57 12.15 -7.68 6.32
CA ALA A 57 13.54 -7.66 5.90
C ALA A 57 13.97 -9.02 5.31
N TRP A 58 13.48 -10.12 5.88
CA TRP A 58 13.76 -11.46 5.39
C TRP A 58 13.30 -11.68 3.94
N GLY A 59 12.14 -11.15 3.54
CA GLY A 59 11.65 -11.30 2.17
C GLY A 59 12.32 -10.38 1.15
N ILE A 60 12.87 -9.24 1.60
CA ILE A 60 13.35 -8.15 0.74
C ILE A 60 14.87 -8.19 0.53
N TYR A 61 15.62 -8.67 1.52
CA TYR A 61 17.07 -8.74 1.48
C TYR A 61 17.61 -10.15 1.17
N ALA A 62 16.76 -11.18 1.13
CA ALA A 62 17.17 -12.54 0.79
C ALA A 62 17.23 -12.83 -0.72
N TYR A 63 16.86 -11.86 -1.57
CA TYR A 63 16.94 -11.91 -3.03
C TYR A 63 17.74 -10.75 -3.61
#